data_AF-A0A7J9E8L9-F1
#
_entry.id   AF-A0A7J9E8L9-F1
#
_cell.length_a   1.000
_cell.length_b   1.000
_cell.length_c   1.000
_cell.angle_alpha   90.00
_cell.angle_beta   90.00
_cell.angle_gamma   90.00
#
_symmetry.space_group_name_H-M   'P 1'
#
loop_
_entity.id
_entity.type
_entity.pdbx_description
1 polymer ?
#
loop_
_entity_poly.entity_id
_entity_poly.type
_entity_poly.pdbx_seq_one_letter_code
_entity_poly.pdbx_strand_id
1 'polypeptide(L)'
;MAPKLSHHIISKALLLLIIQSLFVNSESHSRSLQLFEGAQKGYTFKGLNHVKQYLKAFGYYYSINDVNFTDHFDSLLESALKAYQQYYRLEVTGKINSDTMKKMSTPRCGVRDVFNDSNDGFKFRMVANYTFFNGMPRWNKRQLTYKLRSSAYVISDRQLRPIIARAFGKWADVSNFTFREAWVFNPSDIVVGFHRRFHWDNYPFDGPGNILAHAFAPEDGRLHYDADENWSTNNLTRLDQIDVESVSVHEIGHILGLGHSRDPNAIMYPYYRPGTIKRNLGQDDIDGIRALYFGR
;
A
#
# COMPACT_ATOMS: atom_id res chain seq x y z
N MET A 1 -37.63 36.72 -47.83
CA MET A 1 -37.81 35.25 -47.70
C MET A 1 -36.43 34.60 -47.84
N ALA A 2 -35.83 34.18 -46.72
CA ALA A 2 -34.53 33.50 -46.53
C ALA A 2 -33.27 34.16 -47.18
N PRO A 3 -32.13 34.21 -46.46
CA PRO A 3 -31.36 32.98 -46.23
C PRO A 3 -31.09 32.70 -44.75
N LYS A 4 -31.09 31.41 -44.43
CA LYS A 4 -30.71 30.86 -43.13
C LYS A 4 -29.21 31.11 -42.91
N LEU A 5 -28.86 31.87 -41.88
CA LEU A 5 -27.49 31.94 -41.36
C LEU A 5 -27.16 30.63 -40.64
N SER A 6 -26.23 29.87 -41.23
CA SER A 6 -25.60 28.72 -40.58
C SER A 6 -24.61 29.20 -39.52
N HIS A 7 -24.84 28.84 -38.26
CA HIS A 7 -23.81 28.91 -37.22
C HIS A 7 -23.69 27.56 -36.52
N HIS A 8 -23.02 26.62 -37.18
CA HIS A 8 -22.46 25.42 -36.56
C HIS A 8 -21.02 25.24 -37.03
N ILE A 9 -20.16 26.16 -36.60
CA ILE A 9 -18.73 25.91 -36.46
C ILE A 9 -18.31 26.49 -35.11
N ILE A 10 -18.66 25.78 -34.03
CA ILE A 10 -17.89 25.87 -32.79
C ILE A 10 -17.04 24.61 -32.75
N SER A 11 -15.83 24.79 -33.28
CA SER A 11 -14.58 24.17 -32.86
C SER A 11 -14.69 22.76 -32.26
N LYS A 12 -14.55 21.74 -33.13
CA LYS A 12 -14.12 20.38 -32.75
C LYS A 12 -12.64 20.33 -32.29
N ALA A 13 -12.12 21.39 -31.68
CA ALA A 13 -10.76 21.47 -31.14
C ALA A 13 -10.71 21.53 -29.60
N LEU A 14 -11.85 21.44 -28.91
CA LEU A 14 -11.90 21.38 -27.44
C LEU A 14 -12.39 20.02 -26.90
N LEU A 15 -12.21 18.96 -27.69
CA LEU A 15 -12.51 17.57 -27.28
C LEU A 15 -11.35 16.62 -27.60
N LEU A 16 -10.12 17.14 -27.65
CA LEU A 16 -8.89 16.35 -27.79
C LEU A 16 -7.81 16.69 -26.74
N LEU A 17 -8.14 17.49 -25.72
CA LEU A 17 -7.21 17.89 -24.65
C LEU A 17 -7.59 17.36 -23.25
N ILE A 18 -8.63 16.52 -23.15
CA ILE A 18 -9.03 15.89 -21.87
C ILE A 18 -8.76 14.37 -21.86
N ILE A 19 -8.31 13.78 -22.98
CA ILE A 19 -8.04 12.34 -23.06
C ILE A 19 -6.54 12.01 -22.89
N GLN A 20 -5.64 13.00 -22.90
CA GLN A 20 -4.21 12.79 -22.61
C GLN A 20 -3.84 12.91 -21.12
N SER A 21 -4.74 13.34 -20.24
CA SER A 21 -4.46 13.43 -18.80
C SER A 21 -4.76 12.15 -18.01
N LEU A 22 -5.26 11.09 -18.66
CA LEU A 22 -5.71 9.87 -17.98
C LEU A 22 -4.78 8.66 -18.15
N PHE A 23 -3.71 8.78 -18.96
CA PHE A 23 -2.67 7.74 -19.10
C PHE A 23 -1.32 8.12 -18.46
N VAL A 24 -1.23 9.29 -17.83
CA VAL A 24 0.07 9.89 -17.47
C VAL A 24 0.53 9.59 -16.03
N ASN A 25 -0.30 9.10 -15.10
CA ASN A 25 0.06 9.16 -13.68
C ASN A 25 1.09 8.12 -13.17
N SER A 26 1.08 6.88 -13.67
CA SER A 26 2.10 5.88 -13.27
C SER A 26 3.49 6.21 -13.87
N GLU A 27 3.53 6.61 -15.15
CA GLU A 27 4.76 7.13 -15.76
C GLU A 27 5.20 8.47 -15.15
N SER A 28 4.27 9.34 -14.75
CA SER A 28 4.57 10.66 -14.16
C SER A 28 5.27 10.54 -12.82
N HIS A 29 4.84 9.64 -11.93
CA HIS A 29 5.52 9.44 -10.65
C HIS A 29 6.94 8.87 -10.84
N SER A 30 7.08 7.84 -11.68
CA SER A 30 8.40 7.25 -11.98
C SER A 30 9.33 8.23 -12.72
N ARG A 31 8.82 9.05 -13.65
CA ARG A 31 9.59 10.10 -14.33
C ARG A 31 9.95 11.25 -13.39
N SER A 32 9.09 11.56 -12.42
CA SER A 32 9.38 12.59 -11.41
C SER A 32 10.53 12.18 -10.49
N LEU A 33 10.65 10.89 -10.16
CA LEU A 33 11.74 10.39 -9.33
C LEU A 33 13.08 10.38 -10.06
N GLN A 34 13.12 10.07 -11.37
CA GLN A 34 14.34 10.13 -12.19
C GLN A 34 15.05 11.49 -12.12
N LEU A 35 14.32 12.58 -11.88
CA LEU A 35 14.89 13.92 -11.70
C LEU A 35 15.80 14.05 -10.47
N PHE A 36 15.70 13.12 -9.51
CA PHE A 36 16.46 13.12 -8.27
C PHE A 36 17.62 12.11 -8.26
N GLU A 37 17.91 11.45 -9.38
CA GLU A 37 18.98 10.46 -9.44
C GLU A 37 20.33 11.05 -9.01
N GLY A 38 20.94 10.47 -7.98
CA GLY A 38 22.21 10.94 -7.42
C GLY A 38 22.08 12.10 -6.43
N ALA A 39 20.87 12.57 -6.11
CA ALA A 39 20.66 13.60 -5.10
C ALA A 39 21.23 13.15 -3.74
N GLN A 40 21.91 14.08 -3.06
CA GLN A 40 22.64 13.87 -1.82
C GLN A 40 22.62 15.13 -0.93
N LYS A 41 23.16 15.02 0.29
CA LYS A 41 23.17 16.10 1.28
C LYS A 41 23.71 17.42 0.71
N GLY A 42 23.01 18.52 1.00
CA GLY A 42 23.35 19.87 0.55
C GLY A 42 22.66 20.29 -0.75
N TYR A 43 22.02 19.38 -1.49
CA TYR A 43 21.26 19.71 -2.69
C TYR A 43 19.85 20.19 -2.33
N THR A 44 19.24 20.97 -3.23
CA THR A 44 17.84 21.36 -3.15
C THR A 44 17.20 21.08 -4.50
N PHE A 45 16.18 20.21 -4.53
CA PHE A 45 15.47 19.84 -5.75
C PHE A 45 13.98 19.96 -5.53
N LYS A 46 13.29 20.63 -6.46
CA LYS A 46 11.83 20.78 -6.38
C LYS A 46 11.15 19.41 -6.40
N GLY A 47 10.37 19.09 -5.35
CA GLY A 47 9.68 17.81 -5.21
C GLY A 47 10.39 16.81 -4.29
N LEU A 48 11.55 17.15 -3.73
CA LEU A 48 12.23 16.33 -2.72
C LEU A 48 11.41 16.23 -1.43
N ASN A 49 10.54 17.20 -1.18
CA ASN A 49 9.54 17.13 -0.12
C ASN A 49 8.64 15.87 -0.21
N HIS A 50 8.32 15.38 -1.43
CA HIS A 50 7.53 14.15 -1.62
C HIS A 50 8.31 12.90 -1.21
N VAL A 51 9.64 12.87 -1.42
CA VAL A 51 10.49 11.77 -0.95
C VAL A 51 10.49 11.71 0.58
N LYS A 52 10.56 12.87 1.25
CA LYS A 52 10.44 12.95 2.71
C LYS A 52 9.07 12.49 3.20
N GLN A 53 8.00 12.90 2.52
CA GLN A 53 6.64 12.44 2.81
C GLN A 53 6.52 10.92 2.68
N TYR A 54 7.04 10.33 1.61
CA TYR A 54 7.08 8.88 1.42
C TYR A 54 7.81 8.18 2.57
N LEU A 55 9.05 8.61 2.85
CA LEU A 55 9.86 7.99 3.92
C LEU A 55 9.21 8.17 5.29
N LYS A 56 8.52 9.28 5.55
CA LYS A 56 7.73 9.46 6.78
C LYS A 56 6.54 8.51 6.81
N ALA A 57 5.77 8.44 5.72
CA ALA A 57 4.59 7.60 5.62
C ALA A 57 4.90 6.12 5.93
N PHE A 58 6.12 5.66 5.64
CA PHE A 58 6.56 4.30 5.96
C PHE A 58 7.42 4.15 7.22
N GLY A 59 7.65 5.24 7.96
CA GLY A 59 8.29 5.23 9.28
C GLY A 59 9.81 5.36 9.29
N TYR A 60 10.44 5.80 8.20
CA TYR A 60 11.89 6.00 8.11
C TYR A 60 12.33 7.44 8.41
N TYR A 61 11.44 8.42 8.20
CA TYR A 61 11.75 9.84 8.37
C TYR A 61 11.02 10.41 9.58
N TYR A 62 11.77 10.91 10.56
CA TYR A 62 11.26 11.58 11.75
C TYR A 62 11.68 13.06 11.76
N SER A 63 10.71 13.97 11.84
CA SER A 63 10.95 15.40 12.04
C SER A 63 10.12 15.90 13.21
N ILE A 64 10.76 16.66 14.09
CA ILE A 64 10.09 17.29 15.25
C ILE A 64 9.11 18.39 14.77
N ASN A 65 9.38 18.99 13.60
CA ASN A 65 8.53 20.01 12.98
C ASN A 65 7.77 19.38 11.81
N ASP A 66 6.57 18.91 12.09
CA ASP A 66 5.84 17.95 11.27
C ASP A 66 5.03 18.55 10.13
N VAL A 67 5.12 19.87 9.94
CA VAL A 67 4.13 20.64 9.20
C VAL A 67 4.58 21.05 7.79
N ASN A 68 5.89 21.13 7.51
CA ASN A 68 6.39 21.57 6.19
C ASN A 68 7.70 20.87 5.81
N PHE A 69 7.61 19.85 4.95
CA PHE A 69 8.78 19.30 4.28
C PHE A 69 9.33 20.30 3.27
N THR A 70 10.58 20.68 3.45
CA THR A 70 11.33 21.48 2.48
C THR A 70 11.90 20.59 1.38
N ASP A 71 12.21 21.20 0.24
CA ASP A 71 12.91 20.58 -0.89
C ASP A 71 14.43 20.41 -0.67
N HIS A 72 14.92 20.75 0.54
CA HIS A 72 16.34 20.66 0.89
C HIS A 72 16.72 19.25 1.34
N PHE A 73 17.84 18.73 0.83
CA PHE A 73 18.40 17.46 1.27
C PHE A 73 19.20 17.64 2.57
N ASP A 74 18.52 17.46 3.69
CA ASP A 74 19.07 17.54 5.04
C ASP A 74 19.65 16.20 5.53
N SER A 75 20.28 16.22 6.71
CA SER A 75 20.84 15.02 7.34
C SER A 75 19.78 14.01 7.80
N LEU A 76 18.54 14.46 8.03
CA LEU A 76 17.43 13.59 8.38
C LEU A 76 17.03 12.73 7.18
N LEU A 77 16.97 13.34 5.98
CA LEU A 77 16.69 12.62 4.73
C LEU A 77 17.80 11.60 4.42
N GLU A 78 19.07 11.99 4.58
CA GLU A 78 20.19 11.06 4.39
C GLU A 78 20.06 9.83 5.32
N SER A 79 19.72 10.06 6.59
CA SER A 79 19.57 8.99 7.59
C SER A 79 18.37 8.10 7.28
N ALA A 80 17.25 8.70 6.88
CA ALA A 80 16.05 7.96 6.48
C ALA A 80 16.30 7.08 5.24
N LEU A 81 17.03 7.59 4.25
CA LEU A 81 17.42 6.83 3.06
C LEU A 81 18.32 5.65 3.42
N LYS A 82 19.31 5.84 4.31
CA LYS A 82 20.15 4.73 4.78
C LYS A 82 19.33 3.65 5.47
N ALA A 83 18.39 4.03 6.33
CA ALA A 83 17.49 3.09 7.01
C ALA A 83 16.60 2.32 6.01
N TYR A 84 16.02 3.01 5.03
CA TYR A 84 15.22 2.41 3.97
C TYR A 84 16.03 1.44 3.11
N GLN A 85 17.21 1.85 2.65
CA GLN A 85 18.13 1.01 1.87
C GLN A 85 18.53 -0.24 2.65
N GLN A 86 18.88 -0.09 3.93
CA GLN A 86 19.21 -1.21 4.79
C GLN A 86 18.04 -2.18 4.97
N TYR A 87 16.81 -1.67 5.18
CA TYR A 87 15.62 -2.50 5.32
C TYR A 87 15.36 -3.38 4.09
N TYR A 88 15.51 -2.81 2.89
CA TYR A 88 15.31 -3.50 1.62
C TYR A 88 16.55 -4.16 1.04
N ARG A 89 17.66 -4.20 1.79
CA ARG A 89 18.94 -4.80 1.37
C ARG A 89 19.48 -4.22 0.05
N LEU A 90 19.28 -2.92 -0.14
CA LEU A 90 19.91 -2.15 -1.20
C LEU A 90 21.32 -1.71 -0.75
N GLU A 91 22.12 -1.19 -1.68
CA GLU A 91 23.37 -0.52 -1.31
C GLU A 91 23.08 0.71 -0.43
N VAL A 92 23.69 0.74 0.76
CA VAL A 92 23.45 1.78 1.77
C VAL A 92 24.32 3.00 1.46
N THR A 93 23.82 3.87 0.58
CA THR A 93 24.51 5.07 0.11
C THR A 93 24.04 6.35 0.81
N GLY A 94 22.82 6.36 1.34
CA GLY A 94 22.15 7.57 1.82
C GLY A 94 21.78 8.56 0.72
N LYS A 95 21.83 8.13 -0.55
CA LYS A 95 21.48 8.92 -1.74
C LYS A 95 20.25 8.34 -2.43
N ILE A 96 19.58 9.15 -3.23
CA ILE A 96 18.49 8.68 -4.10
C ILE A 96 19.11 8.12 -5.39
N ASN A 97 19.60 6.88 -5.34
CA ASN A 97 20.18 6.19 -6.51
C ASN A 97 19.10 5.42 -7.31
N SER A 98 19.47 4.92 -8.50
CA SER A 98 18.57 4.19 -9.41
C SER A 98 17.82 3.05 -8.74
N ASP A 99 18.50 2.22 -7.94
CA ASP A 99 17.88 1.10 -7.23
C ASP A 99 16.89 1.55 -6.15
N THR A 100 17.22 2.61 -5.41
CA THR A 100 16.31 3.21 -4.41
C THR A 100 15.07 3.76 -5.09
N MET A 101 15.21 4.51 -6.18
CA MET A 101 14.07 5.04 -6.94
C MET A 101 13.20 3.93 -7.51
N LYS A 102 13.81 2.93 -8.15
CA LYS A 102 13.09 1.78 -8.70
C LYS A 102 12.28 1.07 -7.61
N LYS A 103 12.86 0.92 -6.42
CA LYS A 103 12.18 0.33 -5.28
C LYS A 103 11.01 1.19 -4.81
N MET A 104 11.23 2.50 -4.63
CA MET A 104 10.18 3.44 -4.18
C MET A 104 9.03 3.57 -5.19
N SER A 105 9.30 3.44 -6.49
CA SER A 105 8.30 3.47 -7.57
C SER A 105 7.52 2.16 -7.74
N THR A 106 7.90 1.08 -7.04
CA THR A 106 7.20 -0.20 -7.16
C THR A 106 5.91 -0.15 -6.34
N PRO A 107 4.75 -0.54 -6.89
CA PRO A 107 3.50 -0.58 -6.12
C PRO A 107 3.60 -1.44 -4.86
N ARG A 108 2.95 -1.01 -3.79
CA ARG A 108 3.08 -1.60 -2.46
C ARG A 108 1.85 -1.38 -1.57
N CYS A 109 1.83 -2.08 -0.44
CA CYS A 109 0.97 -1.78 0.70
C CYS A 109 1.34 -0.42 1.34
N GLY A 110 0.32 0.31 1.78
CA GLY A 110 0.40 1.61 2.46
C GLY A 110 0.66 1.55 3.96
N VAL A 111 0.70 0.36 4.57
CA VAL A 111 1.07 0.19 5.98
C VAL A 111 2.55 0.52 6.20
N ARG A 112 2.88 1.10 7.37
CA ARG A 112 4.26 1.42 7.75
C ARG A 112 5.15 0.18 7.79
N ASP A 113 6.40 0.32 7.36
CA ASP A 113 7.41 -0.75 7.51
C ASP A 113 8.00 -0.77 8.92
N VAL A 114 8.22 0.42 9.47
CA VAL A 114 8.88 0.62 10.75
C VAL A 114 7.93 1.35 11.69
N PHE A 115 7.59 0.67 12.79
CA PHE A 115 6.68 1.16 13.83
C PHE A 115 7.41 1.80 15.03
N ASN A 116 8.72 2.09 14.92
CA ASN A 116 9.50 2.69 16.01
C ASN A 116 9.11 4.16 16.26
N ASP A 117 8.80 4.46 17.52
CA ASP A 117 8.74 5.81 18.09
C ASP A 117 9.94 6.10 19.03
N SER A 118 10.96 5.23 19.04
CA SER A 118 12.08 5.32 19.99
C SER A 118 13.43 5.48 19.29
N ASN A 119 14.19 6.49 19.70
CA ASN A 119 15.57 6.80 19.29
C ASN A 119 16.61 5.71 19.63
N ASP A 120 16.20 4.53 20.08
CA ASP A 120 17.14 3.45 20.35
C ASP A 120 17.47 2.77 19.01
N GLY A 121 18.63 3.15 18.47
CA GLY A 121 19.09 2.76 17.15
C GLY A 121 18.87 1.28 16.87
N PHE A 122 18.42 0.99 15.65
CA PHE A 122 18.17 -0.33 15.06
C PHE A 122 19.03 -1.48 15.66
N LYS A 123 18.61 -2.02 16.82
CA LYS A 123 19.18 -3.25 17.37
C LYS A 123 18.55 -4.41 16.61
N PHE A 124 19.10 -4.69 15.42
CA PHE A 124 18.76 -5.86 14.63
C PHE A 124 19.21 -7.12 15.37
N ARG A 125 18.31 -7.66 16.20
CA ARG A 125 18.42 -9.04 16.65
C ARG A 125 17.07 -9.72 16.55
N MET A 126 16.58 -9.85 15.31
CA MET A 126 15.51 -10.79 15.00
C MET A 126 16.04 -11.80 13.98
N VAL A 127 16.04 -13.07 14.35
CA VAL A 127 16.35 -14.21 13.46
C VAL A 127 15.21 -14.41 12.44
N ALA A 128 14.00 -13.94 12.76
CA ALA A 128 12.81 -14.00 11.92
C ALA A 128 12.70 -12.81 10.95
N ASN A 129 12.10 -13.02 9.77
CA ASN A 129 11.80 -11.94 8.82
C ASN A 129 10.42 -11.30 9.05
N TYR A 130 9.48 -12.03 9.65
CA TYR A 130 8.18 -11.49 10.06
C TYR A 130 8.31 -10.44 11.18
N THR A 131 7.36 -9.52 11.21
CA THR A 131 7.27 -8.46 12.22
C THR A 131 5.84 -8.29 12.72
N PHE A 132 5.62 -7.42 13.71
CA PHE A 132 4.30 -7.09 14.25
C PHE A 132 4.14 -5.57 14.36
N PHE A 133 2.89 -5.10 14.43
CA PHE A 133 2.60 -3.72 14.84
C PHE A 133 3.15 -3.44 16.25
N ASN A 134 3.42 -2.16 16.54
CA ASN A 134 3.83 -1.74 17.88
C ASN A 134 2.78 -2.17 18.92
N GLY A 135 3.22 -2.70 20.06
CA GLY A 135 2.35 -3.25 21.10
C GLY A 135 1.76 -4.64 20.80
N MET A 136 2.07 -5.24 19.64
CA MET A 136 1.58 -6.57 19.24
C MET A 136 0.06 -6.76 19.43
N PRO A 137 -0.78 -5.84 18.91
CA PRO A 137 -2.23 -5.92 19.03
C PRO A 137 -2.75 -7.23 18.43
N ARG A 138 -3.80 -7.77 19.06
CA ARG A 138 -4.36 -9.08 18.71
C ARG A 138 -5.86 -9.11 18.96
N TRP A 139 -6.58 -9.88 18.15
CA TRP A 139 -7.98 -10.16 18.43
C TRP A 139 -8.12 -11.02 19.68
N ASN A 140 -9.00 -10.61 20.59
CA ASN A 140 -9.35 -11.40 21.77
C ASN A 140 -10.26 -12.61 21.45
N LYS A 141 -10.92 -12.59 20.29
CA LYS A 141 -11.73 -13.69 19.78
C LYS A 141 -11.14 -14.30 18.51
N ARG A 142 -11.60 -15.50 18.15
CA ARG A 142 -11.17 -16.23 16.94
C ARG A 142 -12.24 -16.33 15.85
N GLN A 143 -13.50 -16.12 16.19
CA GLN A 143 -14.59 -16.05 15.23
C GLN A 143 -14.78 -14.57 14.84
N LEU A 144 -14.26 -14.19 13.68
CA LEU A 144 -14.34 -12.83 13.17
C LEU A 144 -15.42 -12.75 12.08
N THR A 145 -16.12 -11.63 12.07
CA THR A 145 -17.12 -11.31 11.06
C THR A 145 -16.63 -10.19 10.16
N TYR A 146 -16.91 -10.28 8.87
CA TYR A 146 -16.53 -9.22 7.91
C TYR A 146 -17.72 -8.78 7.07
N LYS A 147 -17.65 -7.58 6.49
CA LYS A 147 -18.59 -7.14 5.47
C LYS A 147 -17.91 -6.29 4.40
N LEU A 148 -18.53 -6.24 3.22
CA LEU A 148 -18.09 -5.38 2.12
C LEU A 148 -18.79 -4.03 2.21
N ARG A 149 -18.03 -2.94 2.14
CA ARG A 149 -18.55 -1.58 2.12
C ARG A 149 -17.60 -0.63 1.38
N SER A 150 -17.83 -0.47 0.09
CA SER A 150 -17.07 0.45 -0.76
C SER A 150 -17.72 1.83 -0.82
N SER A 151 -16.91 2.88 -0.94
CA SER A 151 -17.39 4.20 -1.39
C SER A 151 -17.17 4.44 -2.89
N ALA A 152 -16.37 3.57 -3.53
CA ALA A 152 -16.14 3.56 -4.97
C ALA A 152 -16.31 2.13 -5.54
N TYR A 153 -17.20 1.96 -6.51
CA TYR A 153 -17.59 0.63 -7.02
C TYR A 153 -16.85 0.30 -8.33
N VAL A 154 -15.59 -0.15 -8.23
CA VAL A 154 -14.79 -0.60 -9.40
C VAL A 154 -14.84 -2.10 -9.63
N ILE A 155 -15.14 -2.88 -8.59
CA ILE A 155 -15.41 -4.31 -8.65
C ILE A 155 -16.76 -4.54 -7.96
N SER A 156 -17.62 -5.36 -8.57
CA SER A 156 -18.90 -5.68 -7.96
C SER A 156 -18.72 -6.57 -6.73
N ASP A 157 -19.55 -6.37 -5.71
CA ASP A 157 -19.61 -7.24 -4.53
C ASP A 157 -19.73 -8.72 -4.90
N ARG A 158 -20.48 -9.04 -5.96
CA ARG A 158 -20.64 -10.42 -6.44
C ARG A 158 -19.30 -11.04 -6.83
N GLN A 159 -18.42 -10.28 -7.48
CA GLN A 159 -17.09 -10.73 -7.86
C GLN A 159 -16.13 -10.72 -6.67
N LEU A 160 -16.25 -9.72 -5.79
CA LEU A 160 -15.34 -9.54 -4.66
C LEU A 160 -15.56 -10.57 -3.54
N ARG A 161 -16.81 -10.92 -3.22
CA ARG A 161 -17.16 -11.88 -2.14
C ARG A 161 -16.34 -13.18 -2.19
N PRO A 162 -16.30 -13.93 -3.31
CA PRO A 162 -15.54 -15.18 -3.34
C PRO A 162 -14.02 -14.96 -3.24
N ILE A 163 -13.49 -13.82 -3.69
CA ILE A 163 -12.06 -13.48 -3.57
C ILE A 163 -11.70 -13.26 -2.10
N ILE A 164 -12.47 -12.42 -1.41
CA ILE A 164 -12.27 -12.13 0.02
C ILE A 164 -12.46 -13.38 0.88
N ALA A 165 -13.47 -14.20 0.57
CA ALA A 165 -13.67 -15.48 1.26
C ALA A 165 -12.48 -16.43 1.12
N ARG A 166 -11.89 -16.56 -0.09
CA ARG A 166 -10.67 -17.36 -0.29
C ARG A 166 -9.49 -16.78 0.47
N ALA A 167 -9.30 -15.46 0.44
CA ALA A 167 -8.20 -14.80 1.13
C ALA A 167 -8.27 -15.01 2.66
N PHE A 168 -9.46 -14.90 3.26
CA PHE A 168 -9.68 -15.28 4.65
C PHE A 168 -9.45 -16.77 4.89
N GLY A 169 -9.89 -17.63 3.96
CA GLY A 169 -9.65 -19.07 4.01
C GLY A 169 -8.17 -19.42 4.15
N LYS A 170 -7.28 -18.75 3.40
CA LYS A 170 -5.82 -18.95 3.50
C LYS A 170 -5.29 -18.78 4.92
N TRP A 171 -5.76 -17.76 5.64
CA TRP A 171 -5.36 -17.52 7.02
C TRP A 171 -6.06 -18.44 8.01
N ALA A 172 -7.32 -18.80 7.75
CA ALA A 172 -8.04 -19.79 8.55
C ALA A 172 -7.34 -21.16 8.52
N ASP A 173 -6.81 -21.58 7.37
CA ASP A 173 -6.14 -22.87 7.18
C ASP A 173 -4.88 -23.05 8.06
N VAL A 174 -4.24 -21.95 8.47
CA VAL A 174 -2.97 -21.97 9.22
C VAL A 174 -3.07 -21.41 10.64
N SER A 175 -4.28 -21.06 11.08
CA SER A 175 -4.56 -20.46 12.39
C SER A 175 -5.82 -21.06 13.03
N ASN A 176 -6.24 -20.54 14.18
CA ASN A 176 -7.49 -20.94 14.83
C ASN A 176 -8.65 -19.97 14.49
N PHE A 177 -8.46 -19.06 13.54
CA PHE A 177 -9.48 -18.10 13.15
C PHE A 177 -10.54 -18.73 12.24
N THR A 178 -11.77 -18.28 12.39
CA THR A 178 -12.83 -18.50 11.41
C THR A 178 -13.42 -17.16 11.00
N PHE A 179 -13.81 -17.06 9.74
CA PHE A 179 -14.32 -15.83 9.16
C PHE A 179 -15.70 -16.08 8.58
N ARG A 180 -16.65 -15.20 8.90
CA ARG A 180 -18.01 -15.26 8.36
C ARG A 180 -18.43 -13.90 7.82
N GLU A 181 -18.97 -13.87 6.61
CA GLU A 181 -19.60 -12.66 6.12
C GLU A 181 -20.83 -12.33 6.99
N ALA A 182 -20.90 -11.10 7.48
CA ALA A 182 -22.04 -10.56 8.20
C ALA A 182 -23.09 -10.03 7.22
N TRP A 183 -24.35 -10.02 7.65
CA TRP A 183 -25.40 -9.29 6.96
C TRP A 183 -25.08 -7.80 6.89
N VAL A 184 -25.44 -7.15 5.77
CA VAL A 184 -25.00 -5.78 5.45
C VAL A 184 -25.31 -4.75 6.55
N PHE A 185 -26.44 -4.93 7.26
CA PHE A 185 -26.90 -4.03 8.31
C PHE A 185 -26.36 -4.37 9.71
N ASN A 186 -25.69 -5.51 9.86
CA ASN A 186 -25.14 -5.90 11.15
C ASN A 186 -23.77 -5.23 11.38
N PRO A 187 -23.41 -4.99 12.65
CA PRO A 187 -22.02 -4.77 13.02
C PRO A 187 -21.14 -5.93 12.54
N SER A 188 -19.90 -5.62 12.19
CA SER A 188 -18.88 -6.61 11.83
C SER A 188 -17.55 -6.19 12.44
N ASP A 189 -16.68 -7.17 12.66
CA ASP A 189 -15.33 -6.93 13.19
C ASP A 189 -14.42 -6.31 12.13
N ILE A 190 -14.63 -6.72 10.88
CA ILE A 190 -13.82 -6.33 9.74
C ILE A 190 -14.71 -5.64 8.71
N VAL A 191 -14.21 -4.56 8.09
CA VAL A 191 -14.87 -3.86 6.99
C VAL A 191 -13.90 -3.76 5.83
N VAL A 192 -14.28 -4.30 4.69
CA VAL A 192 -13.46 -4.37 3.47
C VAL A 192 -14.10 -3.50 2.40
N GLY A 193 -13.35 -2.58 1.78
CA GLY A 193 -13.95 -1.64 0.82
C GLY A 193 -12.96 -0.97 -0.13
N PHE A 194 -13.48 -0.55 -1.29
CA PHE A 194 -12.76 0.30 -2.24
C PHE A 194 -13.07 1.77 -1.98
N HIS A 195 -12.02 2.58 -1.91
CA HIS A 195 -12.07 4.02 -1.65
C HIS A 195 -11.15 4.77 -2.59
N ARG A 196 -11.31 6.09 -2.72
CA ARG A 196 -10.44 6.93 -3.56
C ARG A 196 -9.82 8.02 -2.71
N ARG A 197 -8.54 8.30 -2.95
CA ARG A 197 -7.86 9.48 -2.42
C ARG A 197 -8.14 9.66 -0.93
N PHE A 198 -8.52 10.86 -0.50
CA PHE A 198 -8.95 11.10 0.87
C PHE A 198 -10.29 10.42 1.16
N HIS A 199 -10.29 9.54 2.17
CA HIS A 199 -11.45 8.75 2.56
C HIS A 199 -11.66 8.67 4.08
N TRP A 200 -11.34 9.78 4.77
CA TRP A 200 -11.71 10.07 6.17
C TRP A 200 -11.03 9.20 7.25
N ASP A 201 -9.92 8.54 6.93
CA ASP A 201 -9.13 7.77 7.89
C ASP A 201 -7.72 8.35 8.17
N ASN A 202 -7.42 9.53 7.59
CA ASN A 202 -6.11 10.22 7.61
C ASN A 202 -4.99 9.52 6.83
N TYR A 203 -5.30 8.48 6.05
CA TYR A 203 -4.35 7.79 5.16
C TYR A 203 -4.87 7.87 3.72
N PRO A 204 -4.81 9.05 3.06
CA PRO A 204 -5.33 9.19 1.71
C PRO A 204 -4.55 8.32 0.71
N PHE A 205 -5.24 7.71 -0.24
CA PHE A 205 -4.60 7.07 -1.38
C PHE A 205 -4.04 8.10 -2.37
N ASP A 206 -3.05 7.68 -3.17
CA ASP A 206 -2.33 8.52 -4.12
C ASP A 206 -2.76 8.36 -5.57
N GLY A 207 -3.79 7.53 -5.81
CA GLY A 207 -4.27 7.21 -7.15
C GLY A 207 -3.38 6.19 -7.84
N PRO A 208 -3.42 6.10 -9.18
CA PRO A 208 -2.85 4.97 -9.90
C PRO A 208 -1.36 4.71 -9.59
N GLY A 209 -1.06 3.49 -9.13
CA GLY A 209 0.27 2.97 -8.86
C GLY A 209 0.58 2.87 -7.37
N ASN A 210 1.85 3.12 -7.03
CA ASN A 210 2.42 3.25 -5.68
C ASN A 210 1.62 2.64 -4.49
N ILE A 211 0.58 3.28 -3.91
CA ILE A 211 -0.18 2.70 -2.79
C ILE A 211 -1.41 1.93 -3.26
N LEU A 212 -1.38 0.60 -3.12
CA LEU A 212 -2.44 -0.28 -3.59
C LEU A 212 -3.62 -0.42 -2.60
N ALA A 213 -3.29 -0.51 -1.32
CA ALA A 213 -4.23 -0.79 -0.24
C ALA A 213 -3.57 -0.49 1.11
N HIS A 214 -4.37 -0.43 2.15
CA HIS A 214 -3.91 -0.54 3.53
C HIS A 214 -4.94 -1.24 4.40
N ALA A 215 -4.46 -1.77 5.52
CA ALA A 215 -5.28 -2.30 6.58
C ALA A 215 -4.84 -1.79 7.94
N PHE A 216 -5.76 -1.83 8.88
CA PHE A 216 -5.54 -1.44 10.26
C PHE A 216 -5.33 -2.68 11.14
N ALA A 217 -4.60 -2.49 12.23
CA ALA A 217 -4.31 -3.55 13.19
C ALA A 217 -5.61 -4.15 13.81
N PRO A 218 -5.52 -5.29 14.51
CA PRO A 218 -6.66 -5.90 15.20
C PRO A 218 -7.48 -4.90 16.04
N GLU A 219 -8.78 -5.17 16.14
CA GLU A 219 -9.81 -4.35 16.81
C GLU A 219 -10.23 -3.06 16.06
N ASP A 220 -9.44 -2.55 15.11
CA ASP A 220 -9.93 -1.57 14.12
C ASP A 220 -10.62 -2.26 12.95
N GLY A 221 -9.94 -3.23 12.33
CA GLY A 221 -10.55 -4.14 11.35
C GLY A 221 -10.89 -3.53 9.99
N ARG A 222 -10.44 -2.32 9.67
CA ARG A 222 -10.64 -1.74 8.33
C ARG A 222 -9.59 -2.23 7.33
N LEU A 223 -10.03 -2.58 6.13
CA LEU A 223 -9.20 -2.93 4.97
C LEU A 223 -9.70 -2.11 3.78
N HIS A 224 -8.86 -1.20 3.29
CA HIS A 224 -9.18 -0.32 2.18
C HIS A 224 -8.31 -0.63 0.96
N TYR A 225 -8.91 -0.70 -0.22
CA TYR A 225 -8.22 -0.74 -1.51
C TYR A 225 -8.31 0.62 -2.20
N ASP A 226 -7.25 1.03 -2.90
CA ASP A 226 -7.35 2.18 -3.79
C ASP A 226 -8.15 1.81 -5.04
N ALA A 227 -9.30 2.45 -5.22
CA ALA A 227 -10.18 2.25 -6.36
C ALA A 227 -9.67 2.89 -7.65
N ASP A 228 -8.55 3.60 -7.63
CA ASP A 228 -7.90 4.14 -8.81
C ASP A 228 -6.92 3.14 -9.48
N GLU A 229 -6.64 1.99 -8.85
CA GLU A 229 -5.78 0.95 -9.43
C GLU A 229 -6.46 0.10 -10.51
N ASN A 230 -5.65 -0.46 -11.40
CA ASN A 230 -6.08 -1.40 -12.43
C ASN A 230 -6.15 -2.83 -11.87
N TRP A 231 -7.27 -3.14 -11.21
CA TRP A 231 -7.48 -4.42 -10.53
C TRP A 231 -7.83 -5.59 -11.47
N SER A 232 -7.27 -6.77 -11.19
CA SER A 232 -7.68 -8.05 -11.74
C SER A 232 -8.42 -8.89 -10.69
N THR A 233 -9.53 -9.50 -11.10
CA THR A 233 -10.32 -10.45 -10.32
C THR A 233 -10.24 -11.88 -10.88
N ASN A 234 -9.44 -12.08 -11.93
CA ASN A 234 -9.36 -13.32 -12.69
C ASN A 234 -8.27 -14.25 -12.15
N ASN A 235 -8.20 -15.48 -12.68
CA ASN A 235 -7.10 -16.41 -12.35
C ASN A 235 -5.77 -16.05 -13.04
N LEU A 236 -5.80 -15.14 -14.01
CA LEU A 236 -4.63 -14.59 -14.69
C LEU A 236 -4.67 -13.07 -14.62
N THR A 237 -3.51 -12.45 -14.51
CA THR A 237 -3.35 -11.00 -14.36
C THR A 237 -2.58 -10.48 -15.56
N ARG A 238 -3.08 -9.44 -16.23
CA ARG A 238 -2.34 -8.77 -17.31
C ARG A 238 -1.12 -8.03 -16.74
N LEU A 239 -0.13 -7.75 -17.59
CA LEU A 239 1.13 -7.10 -17.21
C LEU A 239 0.94 -5.74 -16.50
N ASP A 240 -0.18 -5.05 -16.74
CA ASP A 240 -0.53 -3.75 -16.19
C ASP A 240 -1.54 -3.82 -15.03
N GLN A 241 -1.88 -5.02 -14.55
CA GLN A 241 -2.90 -5.23 -13.54
C GLN A 241 -2.32 -5.70 -12.19
N ILE A 242 -3.05 -5.38 -11.13
CA ILE A 242 -2.78 -5.84 -9.77
C ILE A 242 -3.82 -6.91 -9.40
N ASP A 243 -3.36 -8.05 -8.92
CA ASP A 243 -4.25 -9.13 -8.48
C ASP A 243 -4.90 -8.80 -7.13
N VAL A 244 -6.23 -8.65 -7.11
CA VAL A 244 -6.98 -8.29 -5.89
C VAL A 244 -6.76 -9.32 -4.80
N GLU A 245 -6.82 -10.63 -5.12
CA GLU A 245 -6.68 -11.69 -4.12
C GLU A 245 -5.29 -11.65 -3.45
N SER A 246 -4.23 -11.38 -4.21
CA SER A 246 -2.87 -11.26 -3.67
C SER A 246 -2.74 -10.11 -2.67
N VAL A 247 -3.39 -8.97 -2.94
CA VAL A 247 -3.44 -7.85 -2.00
C VAL A 247 -4.34 -8.20 -0.82
N SER A 248 -5.50 -8.82 -1.03
CA SER A 248 -6.40 -9.25 0.04
C SER A 248 -5.72 -10.18 1.06
N VAL A 249 -4.96 -11.19 0.61
CA VAL A 249 -4.27 -12.11 1.52
C VAL A 249 -3.25 -11.35 2.37
N HIS A 250 -2.51 -10.39 1.80
CA HIS A 250 -1.57 -9.56 2.55
C HIS A 250 -2.25 -8.65 3.58
N GLU A 251 -3.23 -7.86 3.15
CA GLU A 251 -3.89 -6.91 4.03
C GLU A 251 -4.63 -7.62 5.18
N ILE A 252 -5.15 -8.84 4.95
CA ILE A 252 -5.72 -9.65 6.04
C ILE A 252 -4.65 -10.04 7.07
N GLY A 253 -3.39 -10.24 6.68
CA GLY A 253 -2.30 -10.44 7.64
C GLY A 253 -2.15 -9.26 8.60
N HIS A 254 -2.29 -8.02 8.10
CA HIS A 254 -2.33 -6.82 8.94
C HIS A 254 -3.56 -6.76 9.85
N ILE A 255 -4.74 -7.11 9.34
CA ILE A 255 -5.97 -7.26 10.15
C ILE A 255 -5.75 -8.25 11.30
N LEU A 256 -4.90 -9.26 11.10
CA LEU A 256 -4.55 -10.24 12.12
C LEU A 256 -3.36 -9.82 13.00
N GLY A 257 -2.74 -8.66 12.77
CA GLY A 257 -1.69 -8.09 13.62
C GLY A 257 -0.25 -8.31 13.14
N LEU A 258 -0.06 -8.91 11.96
CA LEU A 258 1.26 -9.01 11.35
C LEU A 258 1.71 -7.66 10.79
N GLY A 259 3.00 -7.35 10.92
CA GLY A 259 3.66 -6.30 10.18
C GLY A 259 4.25 -6.82 8.87
N HIS A 260 4.95 -5.96 8.14
CA HIS A 260 5.64 -6.37 6.91
C HIS A 260 6.77 -7.37 7.18
N SER A 261 6.90 -8.35 6.30
CA SER A 261 8.05 -9.25 6.25
C SER A 261 9.21 -8.63 5.47
N ARG A 262 10.43 -9.01 5.83
CA ARG A 262 11.65 -8.72 5.05
C ARG A 262 12.00 -9.77 4.00
N ASP A 263 11.27 -10.88 3.94
CA ASP A 263 11.44 -11.90 2.90
C ASP A 263 10.63 -11.53 1.66
N PRO A 264 11.25 -11.28 0.48
CA PRO A 264 10.54 -10.96 -0.76
C PRO A 264 9.51 -12.02 -1.20
N ASN A 265 9.66 -13.27 -0.75
CA ASN A 265 8.78 -14.37 -1.11
C ASN A 265 7.55 -14.50 -0.18
N ALA A 266 7.62 -13.95 1.03
CA ALA A 266 6.53 -13.98 2.00
C ALA A 266 5.36 -13.09 1.56
N ILE A 267 4.11 -13.51 1.80
CA ILE A 267 2.92 -12.72 1.48
C ILE A 267 2.99 -11.35 2.12
N MET A 268 3.46 -11.26 3.37
CA MET A 268 3.61 -10.00 4.10
C MET A 268 4.75 -9.09 3.58
N TYR A 269 5.44 -9.44 2.49
CA TYR A 269 6.34 -8.52 1.83
C TYR A 269 5.56 -7.37 1.15
N PRO A 270 5.91 -6.10 1.39
CA PRO A 270 5.06 -4.96 1.03
C PRO A 270 4.87 -4.73 -0.47
N TYR A 271 5.80 -5.16 -1.31
CA TYR A 271 5.85 -4.77 -2.72
C TYR A 271 5.20 -5.79 -3.65
N TYR A 272 4.52 -5.26 -4.65
CA TYR A 272 3.84 -6.01 -5.71
C TYR A 272 4.40 -5.67 -7.07
N ARG A 273 4.58 -6.70 -7.89
CA ARG A 273 4.85 -6.52 -9.32
C ARG A 273 3.54 -6.68 -10.09
N PRO A 274 3.11 -5.67 -10.87
CA PRO A 274 1.99 -5.84 -11.80
C PRO A 274 2.16 -7.08 -12.68
N GLY A 275 1.05 -7.74 -13.01
CA GLY A 275 1.03 -8.99 -13.77
C GLY A 275 1.45 -10.25 -12.99
N THR A 276 1.69 -10.15 -11.69
CA THR A 276 2.03 -11.31 -10.85
C THR A 276 0.87 -11.71 -9.94
N ILE A 277 0.88 -12.98 -9.52
CA ILE A 277 -0.08 -13.56 -8.58
C ILE A 277 0.70 -14.15 -7.40
N LYS A 278 0.33 -13.74 -6.19
CA LYS A 278 0.97 -14.11 -4.92
C LYS A 278 -0.12 -14.32 -3.86
N ARG A 279 -0.78 -15.48 -3.90
CA ARG A 279 -1.97 -15.80 -3.08
C ARG A 279 -1.72 -16.85 -1.98
N ASN A 280 -0.53 -17.44 -1.92
CA ASN A 280 -0.22 -18.53 -1.00
C ASN A 280 0.73 -18.04 0.09
N LEU A 281 0.40 -18.35 1.34
CA LEU A 281 1.23 -18.07 2.49
C LEU A 281 2.55 -18.84 2.39
N GLY A 282 3.66 -18.15 2.62
CA GLY A 282 4.98 -18.75 2.82
C GLY A 282 5.21 -19.12 4.27
N GLN A 283 6.34 -19.78 4.55
CA GLN A 283 6.65 -20.23 5.91
C GLN A 283 6.82 -19.06 6.89
N ASP A 284 7.41 -17.94 6.46
CA ASP A 284 7.57 -16.75 7.32
C ASP A 284 6.21 -16.15 7.74
N ASP A 285 5.21 -16.18 6.86
CA ASP A 285 3.84 -15.73 7.18
C ASP A 285 3.18 -16.66 8.21
N ILE A 286 3.35 -17.98 8.05
CA ILE A 286 2.82 -19.02 8.93
C ILE A 286 3.48 -18.95 10.31
N ASP A 287 4.80 -18.76 10.36
CA ASP A 287 5.54 -18.64 11.61
C ASP A 287 5.13 -17.36 12.34
N GLY A 288 4.93 -16.25 11.63
CA GLY A 288 4.46 -14.99 12.21
C GLY A 288 3.09 -15.12 12.87
N ILE A 289 2.09 -15.67 12.17
CA ILE A 289 0.73 -15.81 12.74
C ILE A 289 0.71 -16.78 13.93
N ARG A 290 1.50 -17.86 13.87
CA ARG A 290 1.63 -18.81 14.99
C ARG A 290 2.36 -18.19 16.17
N ALA A 291 3.41 -17.42 15.94
CA ALA A 291 4.11 -16.72 17.01
C ALA A 291 3.18 -15.75 17.76
N LEU A 292 2.30 -15.05 17.05
CA LEU A 292 1.39 -14.07 17.65
C LEU A 292 0.22 -14.71 18.43
N TYR A 293 -0.31 -15.83 17.94
CA TYR A 293 -1.57 -16.39 18.46
C TYR A 293 -1.44 -17.75 19.16
N PHE A 294 -0.38 -18.50 18.90
CA PHE A 294 -0.14 -19.84 19.47
C PHE A 294 1.02 -19.83 20.48
N GLY A 295 1.76 -18.72 20.55
CA GLY A 295 2.76 -18.46 21.60
C GLY A 295 2.09 -18.17 22.95
N ARG A 296 2.42 -19.04 23.93
CA ARG A 296 2.10 -19.06 25.37
C ARG A 296 1.19 -17.97 25.93
#